data_AF-A0AAW2QD57-F1
#
_entry.id   AF-A0AAW2QD57-F1
#
_cell.length_a   1.000
_cell.length_b   1.000
_cell.length_c   1.000
_cell.angle_alpha   90.00
_cell.angle_beta   90.00
_cell.angle_gamma   90.00
#
_symmetry.space_group_name_H-M   'P 1'
#
loop_
_entity.id
_entity.type
_entity.pdbx_description
1 polymer ?
#
loop_
_entity_poly.entity_id
_entity_poly.type
_entity_poly.pdbx_seq_one_letter_code
_entity_poly.pdbx_strand_id
1 'polypeptide(L)'
;MGFFTASGNVVLISSNVTLSFEDIEANFAPSVKGSGKCGTLNVAEPLDACSPLTNKIVSNMNVTRYPFVLIIRGGCSFEDKVRRAQAAGFKAAIIYDTENGPLVAMTGDSAGIKINAVFVSRAAGKTLAKYAGAADMELWIVPSFENSAWSIMAISFISLLAMSAVLATCFFVRRHRIRRERPRAPHVREFHGMSSRLVKAMPSLIFTAVLEDNCTSRTCAICLEDYNVGEKLRILPCCHKFHAMCVDAWLTSWRTFCPVCKRDARTTTGEPPASESTPLLSSAAASFSSASVLSSVRSSSALNWPIILSVPFSFTPPIHL
;
A
#
# COMPACT_ATOMS: atom_id res chain seq x y z
N MET A 1 21.42 5.89 8.24
CA MET A 1 20.65 6.23 9.46
C MET A 1 20.32 7.70 9.38
N GLY A 2 19.15 8.05 8.82
CA GLY A 2 18.67 9.43 8.83
C GLY A 2 18.07 9.71 10.21
N PHE A 3 18.63 10.69 10.92
CA PHE A 3 18.00 11.21 12.13
C PHE A 3 16.68 11.87 11.70
N PHE A 4 15.56 11.34 12.18
CA PHE A 4 14.27 12.01 12.08
C PHE A 4 14.35 13.27 12.96
N THR A 5 14.63 14.42 12.34
CA THR A 5 14.50 15.71 13.01
C THR A 5 13.01 15.95 13.23
N ALA A 6 12.59 15.97 14.49
CA ALA A 6 11.22 16.31 14.84
C ALA A 6 10.93 17.75 14.34
N SER A 7 10.05 17.87 13.34
CA SER A 7 9.61 19.14 12.78
C SER A 7 8.41 19.65 13.59
N GLY A 8 8.64 20.67 14.41
CA GLY A 8 7.58 21.43 15.09
C GLY A 8 6.85 22.36 14.12
N ASN A 9 5.77 22.98 14.60
CA ASN A 9 5.25 24.18 13.95
C ASN A 9 5.18 25.35 14.94
N VAL A 10 5.86 26.45 14.60
CA VAL A 10 5.67 27.76 15.21
C VAL A 10 4.54 28.46 14.47
N VAL A 11 3.42 28.69 15.15
CA VAL A 11 2.23 29.32 14.57
C VAL A 11 2.06 30.72 15.13
N LEU A 12 2.10 31.71 14.25
CA LEU A 12 1.80 33.10 14.56
C LEU A 12 0.32 33.36 14.27
N ILE A 13 -0.38 33.91 15.27
CA ILE A 13 -1.78 34.30 15.18
C ILE A 13 -1.87 35.80 15.52
N SER A 14 -2.41 36.58 14.60
CA SER A 14 -2.77 37.99 14.75
C SER A 14 -4.20 38.20 14.25
N SER A 15 -4.80 39.33 14.59
CA SER A 15 -6.19 39.68 14.25
C SER A 15 -6.57 39.42 12.78
N ASN A 16 -5.64 39.58 11.84
CA ASN A 16 -5.88 39.43 10.40
C ASN A 16 -5.01 38.38 9.70
N VAL A 17 -4.14 37.68 10.43
CA VAL A 17 -3.10 36.83 9.83
C VAL A 17 -2.84 35.62 10.71
N THR A 18 -2.87 34.42 10.11
CA THR A 18 -2.37 33.19 10.72
C THR A 18 -1.28 32.61 9.83
N LEU A 19 -0.06 32.48 10.36
CA LEU A 19 1.10 31.95 9.64
C LEU A 19 1.69 30.78 10.41
N SER A 20 2.04 29.71 9.71
CA SER A 20 2.73 28.55 10.28
C SER A 20 4.13 28.47 9.68
N PHE A 21 5.11 28.22 10.53
CA PHE A 21 6.51 28.07 10.15
C PHE A 21 7.04 26.75 10.67
N GLU A 22 7.77 26.03 9.80
CA GLU A 22 8.50 24.84 10.24
C GLU A 22 9.62 25.23 11.21
N ASP A 23 9.75 24.45 12.27
CA ASP A 23 10.80 24.60 13.26
C ASP A 23 11.39 23.26 13.72
N ILE A 24 12.55 23.32 14.37
CA ILE A 24 13.19 22.17 15.02
C ILE A 24 13.39 22.49 16.50
N GLU A 25 12.86 21.63 17.38
CA GLU A 25 13.07 21.73 18.82
C GLU A 25 14.56 21.47 19.18
N ALA A 26 15.11 22.25 20.12
CA ALA A 26 16.47 22.03 20.61
C ALA A 26 16.56 20.70 21.36
N ASN A 27 17.55 19.86 21.06
CA ASN A 27 17.71 18.56 21.73
C ASN A 27 18.07 18.66 23.22
N PHE A 28 18.53 19.82 23.65
CA PHE A 28 18.97 20.12 25.02
C PHE A 28 17.91 20.90 25.82
N ALA A 29 16.82 21.31 25.18
CA ALA A 29 15.71 21.97 25.84
C ALA A 29 14.59 20.94 26.14
N PRO A 30 13.76 21.18 27.16
CA PRO A 30 12.56 20.38 27.37
C PRO A 30 11.65 20.42 26.14
N SER A 31 11.15 19.26 25.72
CA SER A 31 10.19 19.14 24.63
C SER A 31 8.86 19.81 24.98
N VAL A 32 8.18 20.30 23.95
CA VAL A 32 6.82 20.84 24.11
C VAL A 32 5.84 19.69 24.31
N LYS A 33 4.90 19.81 25.27
CA LYS A 33 3.91 18.77 25.60
C LYS A 33 2.49 19.31 25.46
N GLY A 34 1.53 18.40 25.25
CA GLY A 34 0.10 18.71 25.23
C GLY A 34 -0.31 19.49 23.99
N SER A 35 -1.10 20.54 24.15
CA SER A 35 -1.62 21.37 23.05
C SER A 35 -0.65 22.45 22.56
N GLY A 36 0.60 22.48 23.04
CA GLY A 36 1.56 23.55 22.76
C GLY A 36 1.62 24.65 23.81
N LYS A 37 2.52 25.61 23.58
CA LYS A 37 2.74 26.77 24.45
C LYS A 37 2.39 28.05 23.72
N CYS A 38 1.46 28.83 24.29
CA CYS A 38 1.09 30.15 23.78
C CYS A 38 1.83 31.25 24.55
N GLY A 39 2.35 32.23 23.83
CA GLY A 39 3.13 33.32 24.40
C GLY A 39 3.17 34.59 23.55
N THR A 40 3.71 35.65 24.14
CA THR A 40 3.99 36.91 23.45
C THR A 40 5.44 36.95 23.00
N LEU A 41 5.69 37.41 21.78
CA LEU A 41 7.03 37.44 21.21
C LEU A 41 7.70 38.80 21.39
N ASN A 42 8.93 38.78 21.92
CA ASN A 42 9.80 39.95 22.00
C ASN A 42 11.09 39.69 21.23
N VAL A 43 11.70 40.73 20.66
CA VAL A 43 13.01 40.62 20.03
C VAL A 43 14.10 40.73 21.10
N ALA A 44 15.15 39.91 21.04
CA ALA A 44 16.27 39.97 21.97
C ALA A 44 17.07 41.28 21.87
N GLU A 45 17.54 41.80 23.01
CA GLU A 45 18.48 42.91 23.07
C GLU A 45 19.70 42.53 23.94
N PRO A 46 20.90 42.32 23.37
CA PRO A 46 21.21 42.37 21.93
C PRO A 46 20.58 41.20 21.14
N LEU A 47 20.45 41.38 19.83
CA LEU A 47 19.80 40.43 18.93
C LEU A 47 20.39 39.02 18.99
N ASP A 48 21.71 38.91 19.19
CA ASP A 48 22.43 37.65 19.24
C ASP A 48 22.38 36.98 20.62
N ALA A 49 21.90 37.66 21.65
CA ALA A 49 21.92 37.19 23.03
C ALA A 49 23.29 36.66 23.47
N CYS A 50 24.41 37.18 22.95
CA CYS A 50 25.75 36.75 23.36
C CYS A 50 26.31 37.58 24.52
N SER A 51 25.61 38.63 24.94
CA SER A 51 25.75 39.33 26.22
C SER A 51 24.45 39.18 27.05
N PRO A 52 24.42 39.51 28.35
CA PRO A 52 23.18 39.49 29.13
C PRO A 52 22.11 40.39 28.50
N LEU A 53 20.88 39.87 28.39
CA LEU A 53 19.79 40.62 27.76
C LEU A 53 19.37 41.83 28.61
N THR A 54 19.19 42.98 27.94
CA THR A 54 18.75 44.24 28.56
C THR A 54 17.24 44.27 28.77
N ASN A 55 16.48 43.69 27.85
CA ASN A 55 15.02 43.64 27.88
C ASN A 55 14.47 42.53 28.79
N LYS A 56 14.78 42.63 30.09
CA LYS A 56 14.31 41.68 31.10
C LYS A 56 12.80 41.75 31.28
N ILE A 57 12.17 40.59 31.41
CA ILE A 57 10.73 40.50 31.70
C ILE A 57 10.53 40.70 33.20
N VAL A 58 10.01 41.88 33.57
CA VAL A 58 9.60 42.16 34.95
C VAL A 58 8.32 41.37 35.21
N SER A 59 8.38 40.44 36.15
CA SER A 59 7.24 39.66 36.63
C SER A 59 6.31 40.53 37.47
N ASN A 60 5.70 41.56 36.88
CA ASN A 60 4.58 42.24 37.50
C ASN A 60 3.34 41.37 37.34
N MET A 61 2.69 41.11 38.47
CA MET A 61 1.53 40.24 38.61
C MET A 61 0.48 40.51 37.52
N ASN A 62 -0.02 39.43 36.92
CA ASN A 62 -1.14 39.34 35.95
C ASN A 62 -0.80 39.20 34.46
N VAL A 63 0.44 38.83 34.07
CA VAL A 63 0.69 38.39 32.69
C VAL A 63 0.33 36.91 32.55
N THR A 64 -0.85 36.62 31.99
CA THR A 64 -1.33 35.25 31.72
C THR A 64 -0.59 34.55 30.59
N ARG A 65 0.26 35.27 29.84
CA ARG A 65 0.93 34.79 28.63
C ARG A 65 2.41 34.53 28.85
N TYR A 66 2.93 33.46 28.24
CA TYR A 66 4.34 33.09 28.38
C TYR A 66 5.22 34.06 27.57
N PRO A 67 6.23 34.73 28.17
CA PRO A 67 7.11 35.60 27.41
C PRO A 67 8.09 34.77 26.57
N PHE A 68 8.07 34.97 25.25
CA PHE A 68 9.00 34.36 24.30
C PHE A 68 9.99 35.41 23.78
N VAL A 69 11.19 34.95 23.40
CA VAL A 69 12.23 35.79 22.82
C VAL A 69 12.69 35.27 21.47
N LEU A 70 12.86 36.18 20.50
CA LEU A 70 13.42 35.93 19.18
C LEU A 70 14.90 36.33 19.14
N ILE A 71 15.78 35.40 18.80
CA ILE A 71 17.24 35.55 18.84
C ILE A 71 17.83 35.22 17.47
N ILE A 72 18.79 36.01 16.97
CA ILE A 72 19.50 35.72 15.73
C ILE A 72 20.63 34.70 15.95
N ARG A 73 20.82 33.79 14.99
CA ARG A 73 21.98 32.89 14.95
C ARG A 73 23.30 33.67 14.81
N GLY A 74 24.38 33.14 15.39
CA GLY A 74 25.75 33.68 15.27
C GLY A 74 26.36 34.16 16.59
N GLY A 75 27.65 34.48 16.61
CA GLY A 75 28.36 35.06 17.77
C GLY A 75 28.73 34.09 18.89
N CYS A 76 27.82 33.24 19.33
CA CYS A 76 27.99 32.28 20.43
C CYS A 76 27.14 31.02 20.20
N SER A 77 27.28 30.01 21.08
CA SER A 77 26.58 28.73 20.95
C SER A 77 25.06 28.86 21.12
N PHE A 78 24.29 27.91 20.58
CA PHE A 78 22.83 27.89 20.78
C PHE A 78 22.45 27.75 22.26
N GLU A 79 23.22 26.96 23.00
CA GLU A 79 23.03 26.77 24.44
C GLU A 79 23.19 28.10 25.20
N ASP A 80 24.25 28.87 24.92
CA ASP A 80 24.49 30.17 25.58
C ASP A 80 23.33 31.14 25.38
N LYS A 81 22.79 31.20 24.16
CA LYS A 81 21.64 32.02 23.80
C LYS A 81 20.42 31.65 24.65
N VAL A 82 20.12 30.36 24.74
CA VAL A 82 18.98 29.85 25.51
C VAL A 82 19.18 30.08 27.02
N ARG A 83 20.40 29.88 27.54
CA ARG A 83 20.70 30.16 28.96
C ARG A 83 20.52 31.63 29.31
N ARG A 84 20.95 32.55 28.44
CA ARG A 84 20.81 34.00 28.65
C ARG A 84 19.37 34.45 28.52
N ALA A 85 18.61 33.89 27.58
CA ALA A 85 17.17 34.07 27.49
C ALA A 85 16.46 33.64 28.79
N GLN A 86 16.80 32.46 29.31
CA GLN A 86 16.26 31.97 30.58
C GLN A 86 16.62 32.89 31.74
N ALA A 87 17.87 33.33 31.83
CA ALA A 87 18.34 34.24 32.88
C ALA A 87 17.63 35.61 32.84
N ALA A 88 17.17 36.04 31.66
CA ALA A 88 16.39 37.27 31.48
C ALA A 88 14.88 37.11 31.77
N GLY A 89 14.43 35.90 32.13
CA GLY A 89 13.06 35.61 32.55
C GLY A 89 12.13 35.11 31.44
N PHE A 90 12.63 34.92 30.21
CA PHE A 90 11.84 34.33 29.12
C PHE A 90 11.51 32.86 29.40
N LYS A 91 10.40 32.38 28.81
CA LYS A 91 9.91 31.00 28.96
C LYS A 91 10.06 30.15 27.70
N ALA A 92 10.34 30.77 26.57
CA ALA A 92 10.83 30.09 25.38
C ALA A 92 11.77 30.98 24.56
N ALA A 93 12.69 30.35 23.83
CA ALA A 93 13.61 31.02 22.91
C ALA A 93 13.39 30.50 21.48
N ILE A 94 13.18 31.40 20.53
CA ILE A 94 13.10 31.09 19.11
C ILE A 94 14.37 31.64 18.45
N ILE A 95 15.23 30.74 17.99
CA ILE A 95 16.45 31.10 17.28
C ILE A 95 16.14 31.07 15.79
N TYR A 96 16.46 32.13 15.06
CA TYR A 96 16.26 32.14 13.61
C TYR A 96 17.58 32.21 12.85
N ASP A 97 17.59 31.55 11.69
CA ASP A 97 18.76 31.50 10.84
C ASP A 97 19.06 32.85 10.16
N THR A 98 20.34 33.07 9.84
CA THR A 98 20.81 34.18 9.01
C THR A 98 20.92 33.79 7.54
N GLU A 99 21.05 32.48 7.27
CA GLU A 99 21.27 31.91 5.95
C GLU A 99 19.96 31.38 5.34
N ASN A 100 19.92 31.29 4.01
CA ASN A 100 18.84 30.60 3.31
C ASN A 100 19.28 29.15 3.11
N GLY A 101 18.74 28.23 3.91
CA GLY A 101 19.13 26.83 3.89
C GLY A 101 18.15 25.94 4.66
N PRO A 102 18.43 24.62 4.73
CA PRO A 102 17.65 23.71 5.56
C PRO A 102 17.78 24.08 7.03
N LEU A 103 16.75 23.75 7.82
CA LEU A 103 16.78 23.96 9.27
C LEU A 103 17.93 23.16 9.92
N VAL A 104 18.56 23.76 10.93
CA VAL A 104 19.71 23.19 11.63
C VAL A 104 19.27 22.66 12.98
N ALA A 105 19.65 21.42 13.29
CA ALA A 105 19.43 20.85 14.61
C ALA A 105 20.37 21.52 15.63
N MET A 106 19.79 22.08 16.70
CA MET A 106 20.56 22.71 17.76
C MET A 106 21.04 21.66 18.77
N THR A 107 22.35 21.61 18.97
CA THR A 107 23.02 20.72 19.94
C THR A 107 23.62 21.54 21.09
N GLY A 108 23.56 21.01 22.31
CA GLY A 108 24.09 21.65 23.51
C GLY A 108 23.93 20.79 24.76
N ASP A 109 24.36 21.28 25.91
CA ASP A 109 24.14 20.67 27.21
C ASP A 109 22.79 21.07 27.81
N SER A 110 22.02 20.07 28.25
CA SER A 110 20.70 20.23 28.85
C SER A 110 20.73 20.70 30.31
N ALA A 111 21.88 20.61 30.99
CA ALA A 111 21.97 20.85 32.43
C ALA A 111 21.47 22.24 32.82
N GLY A 112 20.34 22.32 33.54
CA GLY A 112 19.78 23.57 34.05
C GLY A 112 18.96 24.39 33.05
N ILE A 113 18.72 23.90 31.82
CA ILE A 113 17.82 24.52 30.86
C ILE A 113 16.39 24.02 31.10
N LYS A 114 15.46 24.95 31.32
CA LYS A 114 14.06 24.70 31.70
C LYS A 114 13.04 25.35 30.76
N ILE A 115 13.51 26.16 29.81
CA ILE A 115 12.67 26.86 28.84
C ILE A 115 12.65 26.12 27.51
N ASN A 116 11.55 26.20 26.76
CA ASN A 116 11.49 25.61 25.42
C ASN A 116 12.41 26.38 24.46
N ALA A 117 13.02 25.69 23.51
CA ALA A 117 13.83 26.33 22.48
C ALA A 117 13.58 25.70 21.12
N VAL A 118 13.38 26.53 20.11
CA VAL A 118 13.08 26.11 18.73
C VAL A 118 13.90 26.90 17.72
N PHE A 119 14.23 26.27 16.59
CA PHE A 119 14.99 26.87 15.50
C PHE A 119 14.11 27.05 14.27
N VAL A 120 14.08 28.25 13.70
CA VAL A 120 13.29 28.59 12.51
C VAL A 120 14.15 29.14 11.38
N SER A 121 13.62 29.09 10.15
CA SER A 121 14.32 29.62 8.98
C SER A 121 14.49 31.14 9.03
N ARG A 122 15.41 31.68 8.23
CA ARG A 122 15.60 33.14 8.08
C ARG A 122 14.33 33.87 7.68
N ALA A 123 13.55 33.30 6.76
CA ALA A 123 12.30 33.89 6.28
C ALA A 123 11.25 33.96 7.39
N ALA A 124 11.12 32.88 8.16
CA ALA A 124 10.26 32.82 9.34
C ALA A 124 10.70 33.86 10.39
N GLY A 125 11.97 33.85 10.79
CA GLY A 125 12.51 34.80 11.76
C GLY A 125 12.32 36.26 11.39
N LYS A 126 12.59 36.63 10.13
CA LYS A 126 12.32 38.00 9.64
C LYS A 126 10.85 38.37 9.69
N THR A 127 9.95 37.41 9.46
CA THR A 127 8.50 37.65 9.54
C THR A 127 8.08 37.81 10.99
N LEU A 128 8.51 36.90 11.87
CA LEU A 128 8.28 36.97 13.31
C LEU A 128 8.77 38.29 13.92
N ALA A 129 9.95 38.77 13.50
CA ALA A 129 10.50 40.03 13.97
C ALA A 129 9.63 41.25 13.62
N LYS A 130 8.90 41.23 12.49
CA LYS A 130 7.99 42.33 12.10
C LYS A 130 6.76 42.42 13.01
N TYR A 131 6.34 41.29 13.58
CA TYR A 131 5.15 41.21 14.44
C TYR A 131 5.50 41.17 15.94
N ALA A 132 6.79 41.12 16.29
CA ALA A 132 7.23 41.11 17.68
C ALA A 132 6.86 42.43 18.37
N GLY A 133 6.37 42.35 19.62
CA GLY A 133 5.89 43.50 20.39
C GLY A 133 4.49 44.02 20.00
N ALA A 134 3.81 43.42 19.01
CA ALA A 134 2.43 43.78 18.69
C ALA A 134 1.45 43.30 19.78
N ALA A 135 0.51 44.15 20.19
CA ALA A 135 -0.41 43.86 21.29
C ALA A 135 -1.46 42.78 20.96
N ASP A 136 -1.78 42.62 19.67
CA ASP A 136 -2.77 41.67 19.15
C ASP A 136 -2.12 40.38 18.60
N MET A 137 -0.83 40.16 18.88
CA MET A 137 -0.11 38.99 18.39
C MET A 137 0.09 37.94 19.48
N GLU A 138 -0.23 36.70 19.14
CA GLU A 138 0.08 35.51 19.91
C GLU A 138 0.91 34.54 19.08
N LEU A 139 1.92 33.95 19.73
CA LEU A 139 2.74 32.92 19.13
C LEU A 139 2.49 31.59 19.84
N TRP A 140 2.28 30.54 19.06
CA TRP A 140 2.12 29.18 19.53
C TRP A 140 3.32 28.35 19.11
N ILE A 141 3.99 27.73 20.07
CA ILE A 141 4.91 26.63 19.80
C ILE A 141 4.07 25.37 19.97
N VAL A 142 3.63 24.82 18.84
CA VAL A 142 2.87 23.56 18.82
C VAL A 142 3.91 22.46 18.86
N PRO A 143 3.75 21.42 19.71
CA PRO A 143 4.67 20.31 19.64
C PRO A 143 4.67 19.81 18.21
N SER A 144 5.85 19.43 17.75
CA SER A 144 5.90 18.38 16.75
C SER A 144 5.07 17.23 17.32
N PHE A 145 3.81 17.09 16.89
CA PHE A 145 3.19 15.80 16.98
C PHE A 145 4.19 14.97 16.19
N GLU A 146 5.00 14.19 16.90
CA GLU A 146 5.58 13.00 16.30
C GLU A 146 4.39 12.47 15.52
N ASN A 147 4.50 12.46 14.19
CA ASN A 147 3.56 11.77 13.33
C ASN A 147 3.73 10.32 13.71
N SER A 148 3.15 10.00 14.87
CA SER A 148 3.82 9.17 15.87
C SER A 148 4.03 7.85 15.17
N ALA A 149 5.18 7.22 15.39
CA ALA A 149 5.35 5.86 14.93
C ALA A 149 4.08 5.04 15.24
N TRP A 150 3.38 5.36 16.33
CA TRP A 150 2.05 4.91 16.67
C TRP A 150 0.91 5.22 15.67
N SER A 151 0.72 6.45 15.18
CA SER A 151 -0.30 6.76 14.17
C SER A 151 0.01 6.10 12.83
N ILE A 152 1.27 6.06 12.42
CA ILE A 152 1.70 5.35 11.20
C ILE A 152 1.50 3.83 11.37
N MET A 153 1.91 3.25 12.50
CA MET A 153 1.69 1.83 12.81
C MET A 153 0.19 1.50 12.87
N ALA A 154 -0.62 2.34 13.51
CA ALA A 154 -2.07 2.13 13.62
C ALA A 154 -2.74 2.16 12.25
N ILE A 155 -2.43 3.16 11.41
CA ILE A 155 -2.95 3.24 10.04
C ILE A 155 -2.52 1.99 9.25
N SER A 156 -1.25 1.61 9.31
CA SER A 156 -0.75 0.42 8.60
C SER A 156 -1.43 -0.87 9.05
N PHE A 157 -1.69 -1.01 10.36
CA PHE A 157 -2.37 -2.17 10.93
C PHE A 157 -3.84 -2.23 10.50
N ILE A 158 -4.54 -1.09 10.53
CA ILE A 158 -5.93 -0.98 10.06
C ILE A 158 -6.01 -1.32 8.56
N SER A 159 -5.09 -0.81 7.75
CA SER A 159 -5.04 -1.13 6.31
C SER A 159 -4.80 -2.62 6.06
N LEU A 160 -3.91 -3.25 6.82
CA LEU A 160 -3.64 -4.69 6.69
C LEU A 160 -4.84 -5.54 7.09
N LEU A 161 -5.51 -5.20 8.19
CA LEU A 161 -6.74 -5.87 8.61
C LEU A 161 -7.85 -5.72 7.56
N ALA A 162 -8.04 -4.52 7.00
CA ALA A 162 -9.02 -4.28 5.95
C ALA A 162 -8.74 -5.12 4.70
N MET A 163 -7.50 -5.17 4.22
CA MET A 163 -7.12 -6.01 3.07
C MET A 163 -7.34 -7.49 3.35
N SER A 164 -7.01 -7.98 4.55
CA SER A 164 -7.25 -9.37 4.93
C SER A 164 -8.74 -9.72 4.95
N ALA A 165 -9.59 -8.81 5.43
CA ALA A 165 -11.04 -8.99 5.45
C ALA A 165 -11.64 -8.98 4.03
N VAL A 166 -11.13 -8.15 3.13
CA VAL A 166 -11.54 -8.14 1.71
C VAL A 166 -11.15 -9.46 1.04
N LEU A 167 -9.94 -9.97 1.27
CA LEU A 167 -9.52 -11.26 0.71
C LEU A 167 -10.34 -12.42 1.28
N ALA A 168 -10.59 -12.42 2.59
CA ALA A 168 -11.44 -13.43 3.23
C ALA A 168 -12.88 -13.39 2.70
N THR A 169 -13.49 -12.22 2.58
CA THR A 169 -14.84 -12.07 2.02
C THR A 169 -14.88 -12.50 0.55
N CYS A 170 -13.90 -12.14 -0.27
CA CYS A 170 -13.77 -12.66 -1.65
C CYS A 170 -13.66 -14.18 -1.68
N PHE A 171 -12.87 -14.79 -0.79
CA PHE A 171 -12.73 -16.23 -0.68
C PHE A 171 -14.06 -16.90 -0.26
N PHE A 172 -14.72 -16.39 0.77
CA PHE A 172 -16.00 -16.91 1.23
C PHE A 172 -17.11 -16.70 0.19
N VAL A 173 -17.15 -15.58 -0.51
CA VAL A 173 -18.10 -15.32 -1.60
C VAL A 173 -17.82 -16.23 -2.78
N ARG A 174 -16.57 -16.45 -3.17
CA ARG A 174 -16.20 -17.41 -4.24
C ARG A 174 -16.59 -18.83 -3.85
N ARG A 175 -16.25 -19.27 -2.64
CA ARG A 175 -16.62 -20.58 -2.09
C ARG A 175 -18.14 -20.73 -1.98
N HIS A 176 -18.83 -19.68 -1.55
CA HIS A 176 -20.27 -19.65 -1.43
C HIS A 176 -20.94 -19.62 -2.80
N ARG A 177 -20.43 -18.88 -3.78
CA ARG A 177 -20.89 -18.94 -5.17
C ARG A 177 -20.69 -20.34 -5.74
N ILE A 178 -19.55 -20.99 -5.55
CA ILE A 178 -19.36 -22.38 -5.98
C ILE A 178 -20.35 -23.33 -5.28
N ARG A 179 -20.66 -23.11 -3.99
CA ARG A 179 -21.69 -23.90 -3.28
C ARG A 179 -23.13 -23.56 -3.72
N ARG A 180 -23.41 -22.30 -4.07
CA ARG A 180 -24.75 -21.75 -4.34
C ARG A 180 -25.14 -21.86 -5.81
N GLU A 181 -24.19 -21.74 -6.73
CA GLU A 181 -24.23 -22.15 -8.14
C GLU A 181 -24.21 -23.69 -8.24
N ARG A 182 -24.97 -24.37 -7.36
CA ARG A 182 -25.69 -25.57 -7.75
C ARG A 182 -26.38 -25.20 -9.07
N PRO A 183 -26.05 -25.82 -10.21
CA PRO A 183 -26.76 -25.51 -11.44
C PRO A 183 -28.22 -25.89 -11.21
N ARG A 184 -29.10 -24.89 -11.06
CA ARG A 184 -30.47 -25.07 -11.50
C ARG A 184 -30.32 -25.10 -13.02
N ALA A 185 -30.25 -26.33 -13.55
CA ALA A 185 -29.84 -26.61 -14.91
C ALA A 185 -30.53 -25.67 -15.91
N PRO A 186 -29.78 -25.00 -16.81
CA PRO A 186 -30.40 -24.41 -17.99
C PRO A 186 -30.85 -25.57 -18.88
N HIS A 187 -32.15 -25.65 -19.07
CA HIS A 187 -32.79 -26.55 -20.01
C HIS A 187 -32.38 -26.18 -21.44
N VAL A 188 -31.24 -26.65 -21.97
CA VAL A 188 -31.07 -26.95 -23.41
C VAL A 188 -29.93 -27.95 -23.64
N ARG A 189 -30.27 -29.01 -24.40
CA ARG A 189 -29.45 -30.07 -25.03
C ARG A 189 -29.12 -31.27 -24.15
N GLU A 190 -29.82 -32.36 -24.47
CA GLU A 190 -29.67 -33.73 -23.96
C GLU A 190 -28.24 -34.24 -24.07
N PHE A 191 -27.40 -33.91 -23.10
CA PHE A 191 -26.31 -34.78 -22.72
C PHE A 191 -26.79 -35.64 -21.56
N HIS A 192 -26.84 -36.96 -21.77
CA HIS A 192 -27.10 -37.93 -20.69
C HIS A 192 -25.90 -37.98 -19.75
N GLY A 193 -25.82 -37.00 -18.84
CA GLY A 193 -24.94 -37.08 -17.67
C GLY A 193 -25.26 -38.32 -16.82
N MET A 194 -24.34 -38.71 -15.95
CA MET A 194 -24.57 -39.86 -15.07
C MET A 194 -25.66 -39.53 -14.04
N SER A 195 -26.46 -40.54 -13.64
CA SER A 195 -27.46 -40.35 -12.60
C SER A 195 -26.78 -39.94 -11.28
N SER A 196 -27.35 -38.95 -10.59
CA SER A 196 -26.80 -38.46 -9.31
C SER A 196 -26.65 -39.56 -8.26
N ARG A 197 -27.52 -40.59 -8.31
CA ARG A 197 -27.43 -41.77 -7.43
C ARG A 197 -26.16 -42.58 -7.70
N LEU A 198 -25.87 -42.84 -8.97
CA LEU A 198 -24.69 -43.61 -9.39
C LEU A 198 -23.39 -42.88 -9.05
N VAL A 199 -23.33 -41.57 -9.33
CA VAL A 199 -22.15 -40.78 -8.99
C VAL A 199 -21.94 -40.74 -7.48
N LYS A 200 -23.01 -40.54 -6.68
CA LYS A 200 -22.92 -40.52 -5.21
C LYS A 200 -22.47 -41.84 -4.60
N ALA A 201 -22.78 -42.97 -5.23
CA ALA A 201 -22.38 -44.30 -4.80
C ALA A 201 -20.90 -44.62 -5.06
N MET A 202 -20.19 -43.81 -5.86
CA MET A 202 -18.74 -44.00 -6.04
C MET A 202 -17.97 -43.84 -4.72
N PRO A 203 -16.82 -44.53 -4.56
CA PRO A 203 -16.01 -44.45 -3.35
C PRO A 203 -15.65 -43.01 -2.97
N SER A 204 -15.71 -42.72 -1.68
CA SER A 204 -15.35 -41.40 -1.14
C SER A 204 -14.56 -41.55 0.15
N LEU A 205 -13.59 -40.66 0.36
CA LEU A 205 -12.81 -40.57 1.58
C LEU A 205 -12.91 -39.18 2.19
N ILE A 206 -12.66 -39.08 3.49
CA ILE A 206 -12.44 -37.79 4.14
C ILE A 206 -10.94 -37.54 4.13
N PHE A 207 -10.51 -36.41 3.56
CA PHE A 207 -9.11 -36.06 3.52
C PHE A 207 -8.58 -35.86 4.94
N THR A 208 -7.49 -36.57 5.27
CA THR A 208 -6.71 -36.38 6.48
C THR A 208 -5.28 -36.10 6.07
N ALA A 209 -4.56 -35.24 6.79
CA ALA A 209 -3.22 -34.79 6.41
C ALA A 209 -2.15 -35.92 6.40
N VAL A 210 -2.51 -37.13 6.84
CA VAL A 210 -1.64 -38.30 6.99
C VAL A 210 -1.76 -39.29 5.81
N LEU A 211 -2.71 -39.10 4.89
CA LEU A 211 -2.95 -39.98 3.74
C LEU A 211 -2.10 -39.54 2.52
N GLU A 212 -0.83 -39.93 2.50
CA GLU A 212 0.03 -39.86 1.31
C GLU A 212 -0.14 -41.12 0.46
N ASP A 213 -1.00 -41.06 -0.56
CA ASP A 213 -1.03 -42.08 -1.63
C ASP A 213 -0.44 -41.50 -2.91
N ASN A 214 0.49 -42.23 -3.53
CA ASN A 214 1.23 -41.88 -4.77
C ASN A 214 0.38 -41.68 -6.04
N CYS A 215 -0.96 -41.71 -5.95
CA CYS A 215 -1.83 -41.82 -7.13
C CYS A 215 -2.47 -40.48 -7.56
N THR A 216 -2.46 -39.43 -6.74
CA THR A 216 -3.12 -38.15 -7.05
C THR A 216 -2.51 -36.93 -6.36
N SER A 217 -2.42 -35.82 -7.09
CA SER A 217 -2.01 -34.50 -6.58
C SER A 217 -2.79 -34.07 -5.33
N ARG A 218 -2.16 -33.33 -4.40
CA ARG A 218 -2.81 -32.72 -3.22
C ARG A 218 -3.84 -31.62 -3.56
N THR A 219 -3.99 -31.33 -4.85
CA THR A 219 -4.88 -30.32 -5.44
C THR A 219 -6.01 -30.97 -6.22
N CYS A 220 -7.19 -30.36 -6.16
CA CYS A 220 -8.33 -30.71 -6.99
C CYS A 220 -8.19 -30.10 -8.38
N ALA A 221 -8.11 -30.90 -9.44
CA ALA A 221 -7.92 -30.39 -10.80
C ALA A 221 -9.17 -29.68 -11.41
N ILE A 222 -10.31 -29.67 -10.71
CA ILE A 222 -11.53 -28.95 -11.16
C ILE A 222 -11.56 -27.52 -10.61
N CYS A 223 -11.25 -27.30 -9.33
CA CYS A 223 -11.22 -25.97 -8.71
C CYS A 223 -9.82 -25.39 -8.53
N LEU A 224 -8.78 -26.19 -8.77
CA LEU A 224 -7.36 -25.87 -8.61
C LEU A 224 -6.95 -25.49 -7.17
N GLU A 225 -7.72 -25.95 -6.17
CA GLU A 225 -7.46 -25.71 -4.73
C GLU A 225 -6.88 -26.97 -4.07
N ASP A 226 -6.00 -26.78 -3.07
CA ASP A 226 -5.48 -27.85 -2.20
C ASP A 226 -6.58 -28.48 -1.33
N TYR A 227 -6.44 -29.76 -1.01
CA TYR A 227 -7.36 -30.47 -0.11
C TYR A 227 -7.13 -30.07 1.36
N ASN A 228 -8.21 -29.75 2.07
CA ASN A 228 -8.16 -29.47 3.51
C ASN A 228 -8.68 -30.65 4.35
N VAL A 229 -8.15 -30.78 5.57
CA VAL A 229 -8.57 -31.84 6.50
C VAL A 229 -10.07 -31.74 6.76
N GLY A 230 -10.77 -32.88 6.69
CA GLY A 230 -12.22 -32.96 6.87
C GLY A 230 -13.02 -32.79 5.57
N GLU A 231 -12.39 -32.49 4.43
CA GLU A 231 -13.08 -32.40 3.16
C GLU A 231 -13.37 -33.78 2.56
N LYS A 232 -14.59 -33.95 2.03
CA LYS A 232 -14.99 -35.20 1.37
C LYS A 232 -14.50 -35.22 -0.08
N LEU A 233 -13.61 -36.17 -0.38
CA LEU A 233 -13.11 -36.43 -1.72
C LEU A 233 -13.84 -37.63 -2.32
N ARG A 234 -14.10 -37.58 -3.63
CA ARG A 234 -14.61 -38.71 -4.39
C ARG A 234 -13.50 -39.27 -5.27
N ILE A 235 -13.46 -40.59 -5.32
CA ILE A 235 -12.49 -41.37 -6.07
C ILE A 235 -13.23 -41.96 -7.27
N LEU A 236 -12.76 -41.63 -8.47
CA LEU A 236 -13.26 -42.24 -9.70
C LEU A 236 -12.68 -43.66 -9.88
N PRO A 237 -13.26 -44.49 -10.77
CA PRO A 237 -12.69 -45.81 -11.09
C PRO A 237 -11.26 -45.78 -11.64
N CYS A 238 -10.81 -44.63 -12.16
CA CYS A 238 -9.43 -44.39 -12.57
C CYS A 238 -8.50 -43.95 -11.43
N CYS A 239 -8.95 -44.05 -10.18
CA CYS A 239 -8.25 -43.64 -8.94
C CYS A 239 -7.97 -42.14 -8.77
N HIS A 240 -8.36 -41.29 -9.73
CA HIS A 240 -8.28 -39.84 -9.53
C HIS A 240 -9.27 -39.35 -8.47
N LYS A 241 -8.76 -38.49 -7.58
CA LYS A 241 -9.45 -37.90 -6.44
C LYS A 241 -9.82 -36.46 -6.78
N PHE A 242 -10.99 -36.03 -6.36
CA PHE A 242 -11.50 -34.67 -6.51
C PHE A 242 -12.38 -34.34 -5.30
N HIS A 243 -12.64 -33.07 -5.00
CA HIS A 243 -13.73 -32.72 -4.08
C HIS A 243 -15.03 -33.37 -4.57
N ALA A 244 -15.74 -34.05 -3.66
CA ALA A 244 -16.97 -34.75 -4.02
C ALA A 244 -17.96 -33.80 -4.71
N MET A 245 -18.09 -32.55 -4.24
CA MET A 245 -18.94 -31.55 -4.88
C MET A 245 -18.53 -31.22 -6.32
N CYS A 246 -17.22 -31.06 -6.58
CA CYS A 246 -16.71 -30.66 -7.88
C CYS A 246 -16.93 -31.75 -8.93
N VAL A 247 -16.57 -32.99 -8.61
CA VAL A 247 -16.73 -34.11 -9.55
C VAL A 247 -18.17 -34.59 -9.67
N ASP A 248 -19.00 -34.44 -8.63
CA ASP A 248 -20.43 -34.71 -8.70
C ASP A 248 -21.08 -33.83 -9.78
N ALA A 249 -20.88 -32.51 -9.67
CA ALA A 249 -21.43 -31.56 -10.64
C ALA A 249 -20.89 -31.81 -12.05
N TRP A 250 -19.60 -32.11 -12.19
CA TRP A 250 -18.98 -32.44 -13.46
C TRP A 250 -19.65 -33.65 -14.15
N LEU A 251 -19.80 -34.76 -13.41
CA LEU A 251 -20.34 -36.02 -13.93
C LEU A 251 -21.85 -35.99 -14.18
N THR A 252 -22.59 -35.20 -13.39
CA THR A 252 -24.05 -35.09 -13.54
C THR A 252 -24.47 -34.03 -14.55
N SER A 253 -23.68 -32.97 -14.74
CA SER A 253 -24.12 -31.79 -15.50
C SER A 253 -23.32 -31.50 -16.77
N TRP A 254 -22.11 -32.06 -16.91
CA TRP A 254 -21.21 -31.69 -18.01
C TRP A 254 -20.75 -32.89 -18.84
N ARG A 255 -20.01 -33.84 -18.25
CA ARG A 255 -19.33 -34.93 -18.99
C ARG A 255 -19.22 -36.18 -18.14
N THR A 256 -19.19 -37.37 -18.74
CA THR A 256 -19.06 -38.65 -18.01
C THR A 256 -17.62 -39.15 -17.87
N PHE A 257 -16.61 -38.36 -18.24
CA PHE A 257 -15.20 -38.77 -18.18
C PHE A 257 -14.42 -38.05 -17.07
N CYS A 258 -13.32 -38.65 -16.64
CA CYS A 258 -12.39 -38.07 -15.68
C CYS A 258 -11.72 -36.79 -16.23
N PRO A 259 -11.75 -35.65 -15.52
CA PRO A 259 -11.10 -34.40 -15.94
C PRO A 259 -9.59 -34.51 -16.18
N VAL A 260 -8.92 -35.47 -15.52
CA VAL A 260 -7.46 -35.63 -15.59
C VAL A 260 -7.07 -36.60 -16.71
N CYS A 261 -7.57 -37.84 -16.69
CA CYS A 261 -7.14 -38.88 -17.63
C CYS A 261 -8.11 -39.14 -18.78
N LYS A 262 -9.26 -38.44 -18.83
CA LYS A 262 -10.30 -38.59 -19.86
C LYS A 262 -10.92 -40.00 -19.98
N ARG A 263 -10.62 -40.92 -19.06
CA ARG A 263 -11.27 -42.23 -18.99
C ARG A 263 -12.73 -42.08 -18.56
N ASP A 264 -13.63 -42.86 -19.16
CA ASP A 264 -15.04 -42.90 -18.77
C ASP A 264 -15.17 -43.28 -17.29
N ALA A 265 -15.96 -42.51 -16.53
CA ALA A 265 -16.24 -42.75 -15.14
C ALA A 265 -17.22 -43.92 -14.91
N ARG A 266 -17.81 -44.44 -16.00
CA ARG A 266 -18.70 -45.61 -15.97
C ARG A 266 -17.96 -46.94 -16.07
N THR A 267 -16.74 -46.95 -16.61
CA THR A 267 -15.99 -48.20 -16.81
C THR A 267 -15.16 -48.52 -15.58
N THR A 268 -15.48 -49.65 -14.93
CA THR A 268 -14.67 -50.20 -13.84
C THR A 268 -13.52 -50.96 -14.49
N THR A 269 -12.33 -50.37 -14.58
CA THR A 269 -11.17 -51.11 -15.10
C THR A 269 -10.64 -52.05 -14.02
N GLY A 270 -11.02 -53.31 -14.12
CA GLY A 270 -10.26 -54.44 -13.62
C GLY A 270 -9.88 -55.36 -14.78
N GLU A 271 -9.18 -54.85 -15.81
CA GLU A 271 -8.39 -55.69 -16.74
C GLU A 271 -7.37 -54.82 -17.51
N PRO A 272 -6.09 -55.25 -17.65
CA PRO A 272 -5.07 -54.56 -18.46
C PRO A 272 -5.34 -54.72 -19.97
N PRO A 273 -4.78 -53.86 -20.84
CA PRO A 273 -5.06 -53.90 -22.28
C PRO A 273 -4.39 -55.11 -22.94
N ALA A 274 -5.19 -56.02 -23.49
CA ALA A 274 -4.71 -57.04 -24.43
C ALA A 274 -4.58 -56.44 -25.84
N SER A 275 -3.33 -56.43 -26.30
CA SER A 275 -2.79 -56.64 -27.66
C SER A 275 -3.77 -56.74 -28.85
N GLU A 276 -3.40 -55.99 -29.90
CA GLU A 276 -3.62 -56.23 -31.34
C GLU A 276 -4.51 -57.40 -31.77
N SER A 277 -5.57 -57.10 -32.53
CA SER A 277 -5.71 -57.64 -33.89
C SER A 277 -6.82 -56.91 -34.66
N THR A 278 -6.41 -56.23 -35.72
CA THR A 278 -7.22 -55.89 -36.90
C THR A 278 -7.91 -57.13 -37.46
N PRO A 279 -9.06 -56.96 -38.13
CA PRO A 279 -9.03 -57.21 -39.57
C PRO A 279 -9.75 -56.14 -40.41
N LEU A 280 -9.20 -55.98 -41.62
CA LEU A 280 -9.67 -55.25 -42.80
C LEU A 280 -11.01 -55.84 -43.32
N LEU A 281 -11.77 -55.35 -44.31
CA LEU A 281 -11.64 -54.40 -45.43
C LEU A 281 -13.07 -54.31 -46.04
N SER A 282 -13.51 -53.17 -46.57
CA SER A 282 -14.03 -53.10 -47.95
C SER A 282 -14.33 -51.65 -48.39
N SER A 283 -13.49 -51.20 -49.31
CA SER A 283 -13.66 -50.28 -50.45
C SER A 283 -15.02 -50.47 -51.17
N ALA A 284 -15.56 -49.62 -52.04
CA ALA A 284 -15.23 -48.35 -52.70
C ALA A 284 -16.52 -47.87 -53.41
N ALA A 285 -16.62 -46.58 -53.76
CA ALA A 285 -16.95 -46.08 -55.11
C ALA A 285 -17.51 -44.65 -55.08
N ALA A 286 -16.94 -43.83 -55.96
CA ALA A 286 -17.32 -42.46 -56.32
C ALA A 286 -18.76 -42.41 -56.90
N SER A 287 -19.43 -41.25 -57.06
CA SER A 287 -19.06 -40.24 -58.06
C SER A 287 -20.08 -39.08 -58.16
N PHE A 288 -19.60 -37.98 -58.75
CA PHE A 288 -20.27 -36.97 -59.62
C PHE A 288 -20.92 -35.69 -59.05
N SER A 289 -20.16 -34.61 -59.23
CA SER A 289 -20.49 -33.24 -59.72
C SER A 289 -21.46 -33.25 -60.93
N SER A 290 -22.22 -32.21 -61.35
CA SER A 290 -21.91 -30.80 -61.60
C SER A 290 -23.19 -30.05 -62.06
N ALA A 291 -23.24 -28.71 -61.91
CA ALA A 291 -23.67 -27.68 -62.90
C ALA A 291 -24.02 -26.36 -62.17
N SER A 292 -23.23 -25.27 -62.19
CA SER A 292 -22.79 -24.35 -63.27
C SER A 292 -23.79 -23.23 -63.62
N VAL A 293 -23.47 -21.98 -63.25
CA VAL A 293 -23.69 -20.78 -64.09
C VAL A 293 -22.58 -19.73 -63.80
N LEU A 294 -21.98 -19.20 -64.87
CA LEU A 294 -20.87 -18.22 -64.97
C LEU A 294 -21.41 -16.77 -64.80
N SER A 295 -20.69 -15.72 -64.38
CA SER A 295 -19.68 -15.02 -65.19
C SER A 295 -19.10 -13.76 -64.50
N SER A 296 -17.76 -13.63 -64.56
CA SER A 296 -16.95 -12.48 -65.03
C SER A 296 -17.11 -11.06 -64.43
N VAL A 297 -16.10 -10.19 -64.27
CA VAL A 297 -14.65 -10.16 -64.56
C VAL A 297 -14.07 -8.88 -63.89
N ARG A 298 -12.77 -8.93 -63.49
CA ARG A 298 -11.80 -7.83 -63.21
C ARG A 298 -12.10 -6.90 -62.01
N SER A 299 -11.15 -6.62 -61.12
CA SER A 299 -9.75 -6.27 -61.39
C SER A 299 -8.78 -6.71 -60.28
N SER A 300 -7.61 -7.13 -60.75
CA SER A 300 -6.30 -7.32 -60.13
C SER A 300 -5.89 -6.15 -59.19
N SER A 301 -4.96 -6.22 -58.25
CA SER A 301 -3.99 -7.21 -57.75
C SER A 301 -3.21 -6.46 -56.64
N ALA A 302 -2.98 -7.06 -55.46
CA ALA A 302 -1.67 -7.54 -54.98
C ALA A 302 -0.57 -6.46 -54.81
N LEU A 303 0.35 -6.47 -53.85
CA LEU A 303 0.71 -7.25 -52.66
C LEU A 303 1.94 -6.50 -52.08
N ASN A 304 2.32 -6.81 -50.84
CA ASN A 304 3.68 -6.77 -50.28
C ASN A 304 4.33 -5.44 -49.79
N TRP A 305 4.48 -5.36 -48.45
CA TRP A 305 5.74 -5.31 -47.65
C TRP A 305 7.08 -5.28 -48.44
N PRO A 306 8.18 -4.56 -48.06
CA PRO A 306 8.91 -4.78 -46.78
C PRO A 306 9.87 -3.68 -46.18
N ILE A 307 10.32 -3.91 -44.93
CA ILE A 307 11.70 -3.80 -44.33
C ILE A 307 12.46 -2.42 -44.43
N ILE A 308 12.69 -1.66 -43.33
CA ILE A 308 13.82 -1.60 -42.34
C ILE A 308 15.22 -1.26 -42.88
N LEU A 309 15.87 -0.26 -42.22
CA LEU A 309 17.31 0.09 -42.06
C LEU A 309 17.47 1.62 -42.32
N SER A 310 18.20 2.46 -41.59
CA SER A 310 19.10 2.37 -40.43
C SER A 310 19.46 3.83 -40.02
N VAL A 311 19.69 4.03 -38.72
CA VAL A 311 20.37 5.11 -37.95
C VAL A 311 21.65 5.71 -38.59
N PRO A 312 22.40 6.69 -38.00
CA PRO A 312 22.11 7.67 -36.91
C PRO A 312 22.69 9.11 -37.19
N PHE A 313 22.51 10.02 -36.21
CA PHE A 313 23.47 11.02 -35.69
C PHE A 313 22.88 12.43 -35.41
N SER A 314 22.97 12.76 -34.12
CA SER A 314 23.02 14.04 -33.40
C SER A 314 23.52 15.27 -34.15
N PHE A 315 22.99 16.45 -33.82
CA PHE A 315 23.63 17.43 -32.90
C PHE A 315 22.72 18.66 -32.71
N THR A 316 22.70 19.18 -31.48
CA THR A 316 22.06 20.42 -31.04
C THR A 316 22.96 21.66 -31.31
N PRO A 317 22.63 22.87 -30.83
CA PRO A 317 22.28 24.07 -31.60
C PRO A 317 23.45 25.09 -31.64
N PRO A 318 23.21 26.38 -31.94
CA PRO A 318 23.29 27.34 -30.83
C PRO A 318 22.37 28.58 -30.92
N ILE A 319 22.46 29.32 -29.81
CA ILE A 319 21.81 30.56 -29.36
C ILE A 319 22.54 31.80 -29.91
N HIS A 320 21.87 32.97 -29.76
CA HIS A 320 22.33 34.38 -29.72
C HIS A 320 21.79 35.21 -30.90
N LEU A 321 21.16 36.37 -30.70
CA LEU A 321 21.25 37.40 -29.64
C LEU A 321 19.89 37.79 -29.07
#